data_AF-A0A2D4NYG9-F1
#
_entry.id   AF-A0A2D4NYG9-F1
#
_cell.length_a   1.000
_cell.length_b   1.000
_cell.length_c   1.000
_cell.angle_alpha   90.00
_cell.angle_beta   90.00
_cell.angle_gamma   90.00
#
_symmetry.space_group_name_H-M   'P 1'
#
loop_
_entity.id
_entity.type
_entity.pdbx_description
1 polymer ?
#
loop_
_entity_poly.entity_id
_entity_poly.type
_entity_poly.pdbx_seq_one_letter_code
_entity_poly.pdbx_strand_id
1 'polypeptide(L)'
;MNRDLEDSTIHLEMERTSFYLRLQNVLESKDEDLGAIMSHLIAKALQRDQQEIVKELDEVFRIHTNYARRNKLPREVHIRFTRKNVIDIVYRIRKDEPMVYKEKEITILK
;
A
#
# COMPACT_ATOMS: atom_id res chain seq x y z
N MET A 1 9.31 31.84 10.16
CA MET A 1 9.12 30.58 9.42
C MET A 1 8.75 30.93 8.00
N ASN A 2 9.43 30.34 7.02
CA ASN A 2 9.36 30.76 5.63
C ASN A 2 8.29 29.91 4.92
N ARG A 3 7.07 30.46 4.83
CA ARG A 3 5.87 29.75 4.36
C ARG A 3 6.05 29.13 2.96
N ASP A 4 6.80 29.81 2.08
CA ASP A 4 7.08 29.33 0.72
C ASP A 4 7.93 28.04 0.70
N LEU A 5 8.84 27.88 1.66
CA LEU A 5 9.64 26.65 1.82
C LEU A 5 8.81 25.50 2.38
N GLU A 6 7.90 25.80 3.31
CA GLU A 6 6.97 24.81 3.87
C GLU A 6 6.02 24.30 2.78
N ASP A 7 5.44 25.21 1.98
CA ASP A 7 4.54 24.86 0.87
C ASP A 7 5.26 24.04 -0.21
N SER A 8 6.49 24.41 -0.55
CA SER A 8 7.32 23.63 -1.49
C SER A 8 7.64 22.23 -0.96
N THR A 9 7.92 22.11 0.34
CA THR A 9 8.20 20.82 0.98
C THR A 9 6.96 19.94 0.98
N ILE A 10 5.79 20.49 1.32
CA ILE A 10 4.52 19.77 1.29
C ILE A 10 4.22 19.24 -0.12
N HIS A 11 4.40 20.07 -1.15
CA HIS A 11 4.17 19.67 -2.53
C HIS A 11 5.06 18.48 -2.93
N LEU A 12 6.36 18.54 -2.61
CA LEU A 12 7.30 17.46 -2.93
C LEU A 12 6.97 16.15 -2.18
N GLU A 13 6.55 16.24 -0.92
CA GLU A 13 6.12 15.08 -0.13
C GLU A 13 4.81 14.48 -0.64
N MET A 14 3.85 15.32 -1.05
CA MET A 14 2.60 14.86 -1.69
C MET A 14 2.87 14.13 -3.00
N GLU A 15 3.78 14.67 -3.82
CA GLU A 15 4.14 14.09 -5.11
C GLU A 15 4.83 12.73 -4.94
N ARG A 16 5.75 12.62 -3.97
CA ARG A 16 6.38 11.35 -3.58
C ARG A 16 5.36 10.33 -3.05
N THR A 17 4.50 10.74 -2.14
CA THR A 17 3.47 9.87 -1.52
C THR A 17 2.51 9.33 -2.57
N SER A 18 2.30 10.05 -3.66
CA SER A 18 1.37 9.63 -4.71
C SER A 18 1.77 8.36 -5.46
N PHE A 19 2.99 7.84 -5.25
CA PHE A 19 3.45 6.54 -5.75
C PHE A 19 3.31 5.40 -4.74
N TYR A 20 2.85 5.69 -3.53
CA TYR A 20 2.72 4.70 -2.46
C TYR A 20 1.25 4.36 -2.18
N LEU A 21 0.98 3.06 -2.07
CA LEU A 21 -0.26 2.53 -1.52
C LEU A 21 0.01 2.02 -0.10
N ARG A 22 -0.85 2.42 0.84
CA ARG A 22 -0.74 2.06 2.25
C ARG A 22 -1.83 1.11 2.66
N LEU A 23 -1.45 -0.07 3.13
CA LEU A 23 -2.36 -1.15 3.51
C LEU A 23 -2.22 -1.47 5.00
N GLN A 24 -3.34 -1.47 5.73
CA GLN A 24 -3.42 -1.90 7.12
C GLN A 24 -4.17 -3.23 7.26
N ASN A 25 -3.99 -3.88 8.41
CA ASN A 25 -4.63 -5.14 8.78
C ASN A 25 -4.20 -6.35 7.95
N VAL A 26 -3.04 -6.28 7.30
CA VAL A 26 -2.45 -7.40 6.55
C VAL A 26 -1.73 -8.32 7.54
N LEU A 27 -2.35 -9.48 7.83
CA LEU A 27 -1.85 -10.44 8.81
C LEU A 27 -0.41 -10.89 8.50
N GLU A 28 0.46 -10.78 9.49
CA GLU A 28 1.87 -11.19 9.43
C GLU A 28 2.01 -12.71 9.53
N SER A 29 2.97 -13.28 8.81
CA SER A 29 3.37 -14.69 8.93
C SER A 29 4.90 -14.78 8.94
N LYS A 30 5.47 -15.77 9.64
CA LYS A 30 6.93 -15.85 9.86
C LYS A 30 7.73 -15.99 8.56
N ASP A 31 7.19 -16.71 7.58
CA ASP A 31 7.81 -16.96 6.28
C ASP A 31 7.01 -16.29 5.15
N GLU A 32 6.55 -15.06 5.39
CA GLU A 32 5.77 -14.34 4.40
C GLU A 32 6.64 -13.82 3.24
N ASP A 33 6.19 -14.07 2.01
CA ASP A 33 6.64 -13.34 0.84
C ASP A 33 5.68 -12.16 0.60
N LEU A 34 6.07 -10.98 1.10
CA LEU A 34 5.27 -9.77 0.96
C LEU A 34 5.02 -9.40 -0.50
N GLY A 35 6.00 -9.59 -1.38
CA GLY A 35 5.87 -9.28 -2.80
C GLY A 35 4.83 -10.19 -3.46
N ALA A 36 4.88 -11.49 -3.19
CA ALA A 36 3.91 -12.45 -3.70
C ALA A 36 2.49 -12.20 -3.14
N ILE A 37 2.37 -11.93 -1.83
CA ILE A 37 1.07 -11.66 -1.19
C ILE A 37 0.44 -10.40 -1.79
N MET A 38 1.22 -9.31 -1.91
CA MET A 38 0.70 -8.04 -2.40
C MET A 38 0.39 -8.07 -3.89
N SER A 39 1.27 -8.67 -4.70
CA SER A 39 0.97 -8.85 -6.12
C SER A 39 -0.29 -9.67 -6.33
N HIS A 40 -0.48 -10.75 -5.57
CA HIS A 40 -1.70 -11.56 -5.65
C HIS A 40 -2.96 -10.79 -5.25
N LEU A 41 -2.92 -10.04 -4.13
CA LEU A 41 -4.05 -9.23 -3.66
C LEU A 41 -4.44 -8.14 -4.66
N ILE A 42 -3.46 -7.42 -5.18
CA ILE A 42 -3.68 -6.35 -6.15
C ILE A 42 -4.14 -6.92 -7.50
N ALA A 43 -3.57 -8.04 -7.95
CA ALA A 43 -4.00 -8.73 -9.17
C ALA A 43 -5.46 -9.20 -9.07
N LYS A 44 -5.86 -9.76 -7.92
CA LYS A 44 -7.23 -10.15 -7.65
C LYS A 44 -8.18 -8.95 -7.67
N ALA A 45 -7.82 -7.85 -7.01
CA ALA A 45 -8.63 -6.64 -6.99
C ALA A 45 -8.78 -6.03 -8.39
N LEU A 46 -7.70 -6.02 -9.18
CA LEU A 46 -7.70 -5.48 -10.54
C LEU A 46 -8.23 -6.47 -11.60
N GLN A 47 -8.47 -7.72 -11.22
CA GLN A 47 -8.77 -8.84 -12.14
C GLN A 47 -7.74 -8.95 -13.28
N ARG A 48 -6.46 -8.75 -12.95
CA ARG A 48 -5.32 -8.82 -13.89
C ARG A 48 -4.41 -9.98 -13.54
N ASP A 49 -3.48 -10.30 -14.44
CA ASP A 49 -2.48 -11.32 -14.20
C ASP A 49 -1.46 -10.88 -13.12
N GLN A 50 -1.09 -11.80 -12.23
CA GLN A 50 -0.16 -11.51 -11.14
C GLN A 50 1.23 -11.10 -11.65
N GLN A 51 1.71 -11.67 -12.76
CA GLN A 51 3.02 -11.35 -13.32
C GLN A 51 3.07 -9.93 -13.88
N GLU A 52 1.95 -9.42 -14.40
CA GLU A 52 1.84 -8.02 -14.82
C GLU A 52 1.98 -7.09 -13.62
N ILE A 53 1.30 -7.39 -12.51
CA ILE A 53 1.38 -6.59 -11.30
C ILE A 53 2.78 -6.64 -10.69
N VAL A 54 3.43 -7.80 -10.65
CA VAL A 54 4.82 -7.90 -10.15
C VAL A 54 5.76 -6.97 -10.90
N LYS A 55 5.58 -6.78 -12.21
CA LYS A 55 6.40 -5.85 -13.01
C LYS A 55 6.07 -4.37 -12.74
N GLU A 56 4.88 -4.07 -12.25
CA GLU A 56 4.45 -2.72 -11.89
C GLU A 56 4.86 -2.34 -10.45
N LEU A 57 5.11 -3.32 -9.59
CA LEU A 57 5.62 -3.15 -8.23
C LEU A 57 7.12 -2.83 -8.24
N ASP A 58 7.50 -1.75 -7.57
CA ASP A 58 8.91 -1.35 -7.40
C ASP A 58 9.43 -1.84 -6.03
N GLU A 59 8.77 -1.42 -4.94
CA GLU A 59 9.18 -1.75 -3.57
C GLU A 59 7.97 -2.15 -2.73
N VAL A 60 8.12 -3.17 -1.89
CA VAL A 60 7.09 -3.60 -0.93
C VAL A 60 7.73 -3.85 0.43
N PHE A 61 7.27 -3.15 1.46
CA PHE A 61 7.86 -3.28 2.80
C PHE A 61 6.87 -2.96 3.92
N ARG A 62 7.15 -3.51 5.11
CA ARG A 62 6.40 -3.19 6.33
C ARG A 62 6.99 -2.01 7.06
N ILE A 63 6.14 -1.11 7.54
CA ILE A 63 6.56 -0.02 8.41
C ILE A 63 6.64 -0.52 9.85
N HIS A 64 7.83 -0.35 10.43
CA HIS A 64 8.06 -0.62 11.83
C HIS A 64 7.71 0.62 12.67
N THR A 65 6.47 0.71 13.15
CA THR A 65 6.09 1.73 14.13
C THR A 65 6.12 1.18 15.55
N ASN A 66 6.55 2.01 16.50
CA ASN A 66 6.47 1.68 17.93
C ASN A 66 5.03 1.42 18.38
N TYR A 67 4.06 2.07 17.73
CA TYR A 67 2.65 1.88 18.00
C TYR A 67 2.19 0.44 17.70
N ALA A 68 2.49 -0.08 16.51
CA ALA A 68 2.13 -1.45 16.14
C ALA A 68 2.75 -2.47 17.11
N ARG A 69 4.02 -2.27 17.47
CA ARG A 69 4.74 -3.12 18.43
C ARG A 69 4.10 -3.12 19.81
N ARG A 70 3.74 -1.95 20.36
CA ARG A 70 3.14 -1.83 21.70
C ARG A 70 1.73 -2.43 21.77
N ASN A 71 0.94 -2.26 20.72
CA ASN A 71 -0.46 -2.70 20.69
C ASN A 71 -0.65 -4.10 20.08
N LYS A 72 0.44 -4.80 19.70
CA LYS A 72 0.40 -6.12 19.04
C LYS A 72 -0.48 -6.13 17.78
N LEU A 73 -0.42 -5.04 17.01
CA LEU A 73 -1.16 -4.90 15.76
C LEU A 73 -0.30 -5.32 14.56
N PRO A 74 -0.89 -5.84 13.47
CA PRO A 74 -0.19 -6.04 12.21
C PRO A 74 0.40 -4.72 11.71
N ARG A 75 1.66 -4.76 11.26
CA ARG A 75 2.35 -3.61 10.69
C ARG A 75 1.72 -3.20 9.36
N GLU A 76 1.69 -1.90 9.13
CA GLU A 76 1.28 -1.32 7.86
C GLU A 76 2.24 -1.73 6.75
N VAL A 77 1.71 -2.02 5.57
CA VAL A 77 2.51 -2.35 4.39
C VAL A 77 2.44 -1.20 3.41
N HIS A 78 3.61 -0.74 2.99
CA HIS A 78 3.77 0.25 1.94
C HIS A 78 4.17 -0.45 0.66
N ILE A 79 3.45 -0.13 -0.41
CA ILE A 79 3.72 -0.63 -1.75
C ILE A 79 4.02 0.58 -2.62
N ARG A 80 5.21 0.61 -3.22
CA ARG A 80 5.59 1.58 -4.24
C ARG A 80 5.29 1.01 -5.61
N PHE A 81 4.55 1.76 -6.42
CA PHE A 81 4.29 1.42 -7.80
C PHE A 81 5.18 2.23 -8.75
N THR A 82 5.57 1.62 -9.86
CA THR A 82 6.27 2.30 -10.96
C THR A 82 5.37 3.35 -11.62
N ARG A 83 4.04 3.14 -11.59
CA ARG A 83 3.03 4.00 -12.22
C ARG A 83 1.95 4.40 -11.22
N LYS A 84 1.70 5.70 -11.11
CA LYS A 84 0.64 6.27 -10.26
C LYS A 84 -0.78 5.82 -10.67
N ASN A 85 -1.01 5.58 -11.97
CA ASN A 85 -2.34 5.22 -12.49
C ASN A 85 -2.94 3.97 -11.82
N VAL A 86 -2.10 3.03 -11.39
CA VAL A 86 -2.54 1.79 -10.74
C VAL A 86 -3.19 2.09 -9.40
N ILE A 87 -2.63 3.03 -8.63
CA ILE A 87 -3.12 3.45 -7.32
C ILE A 87 -4.52 4.06 -7.44
N ASP A 88 -4.74 4.93 -8.43
CA ASP A 88 -6.04 5.56 -8.67
C ASP A 88 -7.12 4.55 -9.09
N ILE A 89 -6.74 3.46 -9.75
CA ILE A 89 -7.66 2.37 -10.09
C ILE A 89 -7.97 1.56 -8.83
N VAL A 90 -6.96 1.21 -8.03
CA VAL A 90 -7.16 0.47 -6.76
C VAL A 90 -8.07 1.24 -5.81
N TYR A 91 -7.91 2.57 -5.69
CA TYR A 91 -8.80 3.39 -4.88
C TYR A 91 -10.25 3.41 -5.38
N ARG A 92 -10.46 3.37 -6.70
CA ARG A 92 -11.80 3.28 -7.29
C ARG A 92 -12.43 1.92 -6.98
N ILE A 93 -11.71 0.83 -7.22
CA ILE A 93 -12.22 -0.53 -6.98
C ILE A 93 -12.53 -0.76 -5.50
N ARG A 94 -11.68 -0.27 -4.59
CA ARG A 94 -11.93 -0.36 -3.14
C ARG A 94 -13.23 0.32 -2.70
N LYS A 95 -13.74 1.31 -3.47
CA LYS A 95 -15.04 1.93 -3.18
C LYS A 95 -16.20 0.98 -3.50
N ASP A 96 -15.99 0.09 -4.48
CA ASP A 96 -17.01 -0.83 -4.99
C ASP A 96 -16.95 -2.19 -4.28
N GLU A 97 -15.75 -2.70 -3.99
CA GLU A 97 -15.55 -3.99 -3.32
C GLU A 97 -14.43 -3.93 -2.24
N PRO A 98 -14.72 -4.36 -1.00
CA PRO A 98 -13.70 -4.41 0.05
C PRO A 98 -12.68 -5.52 -0.20
N MET A 99 -11.40 -5.19 -0.05
CA MET A 99 -10.33 -6.18 -0.17
C MET A 99 -10.24 -7.03 1.11
N VAL A 100 -10.34 -8.35 0.99
CA VAL A 100 -10.26 -9.27 2.14
C VAL A 100 -9.03 -10.18 2.01
N TYR A 101 -8.29 -10.31 3.11
CA TYR A 101 -7.15 -11.23 3.24
C TYR A 101 -7.26 -12.03 4.54
N LYS A 102 -7.22 -13.37 4.44
CA LYS A 102 -7.33 -14.29 5.58
C LYS A 102 -8.49 -13.90 6.52
N GLU A 103 -9.68 -13.72 5.93
CA GLU A 103 -10.94 -13.38 6.64
C GLU A 103 -10.97 -12.00 7.30
N LYS A 104 -9.94 -11.16 7.10
CA LYS A 104 -9.91 -9.77 7.57
C LYS A 104 -9.96 -8.79 6.41
N GLU A 105 -10.76 -7.75 6.58
CA GLU A 105 -10.80 -6.64 5.64
C GLU A 105 -9.51 -5.81 5.73
N ILE A 106 -8.89 -5.57 4.58
CA ILE A 106 -7.73 -4.70 4.44
C ILE A 106 -8.22 -3.26 4.33
N THR A 107 -7.66 -2.39 5.16
CA THR A 107 -7.93 -0.95 5.06
C THR A 107 -6.85 -0.29 4.22
N ILE A 108 -7.26 0.37 3.14
CA ILE A 108 -6.37 1.21 2.32
C ILE A 108 -6.45 2.65 2.83
N LEU A 109 -5.30 3.25 3.14
CA LEU A 109 -5.20 4.64 3.56
C LEU A 109 -4.87 5.56 2.39
N LYS A 110 -5.38 6.80 2.46
CA LYS A 110 -5.11 7.88 1.51
C LYS A 110 -4.08 8.85 2.08
#